data_AF-A0A6P0JUI8-F1
#
_entry.id   AF-A0A6P0JUI8-F1
#
_cell.length_a   1.000
_cell.length_b   1.000
_cell.length_c   1.000
_cell.angle_alpha   90.00
_cell.angle_beta   90.00
_cell.angle_gamma   90.00
#
_symmetry.space_group_name_H-M   'P 1'
#
loop_
_entity.id
_entity.type
_entity.pdbx_description
1 polymer ?
#
loop_
_entity_poly.entity_id
_entity_poly.type
_entity_poly.pdbx_seq_one_letter_code
_entity_poly.pdbx_strand_id
1 'polypeptide(L)' 'MDEEQVRQQLDTEMIMMNFNRLYELGNQAIQLGLIAGHGFQGGMYEILKNGEALTMSPETAQTYLKKLIEEAEA' A
#
# COMPACT_ATOMS: atom_id res chain seq x y z
N MET A 1 -5.12 14.26 -30.50
CA MET A 1 -4.81 13.56 -29.23
C MET A 1 -5.32 14.49 -28.16
N ASP A 2 -6.45 14.16 -27.55
CA ASP A 2 -7.18 15.08 -26.67
C ASP A 2 -6.51 15.13 -25.29
N GLU A 3 -6.28 16.34 -24.76
CA GLU A 3 -5.60 16.53 -23.46
C GLU A 3 -6.30 15.79 -22.31
N GLU A 4 -7.62 15.59 -22.41
CA GLU A 4 -8.41 14.86 -21.43
C GLU A 4 -8.09 13.35 -21.43
N GLN A 5 -7.88 12.75 -22.61
CA GLN A 5 -7.46 11.35 -22.72
C GLN A 5 -6.06 11.13 -22.17
N VAL A 6 -5.15 12.09 -22.37
CA VAL A 6 -3.79 12.04 -21.81
C VAL A 6 -3.83 12.12 -20.28
N ARG A 7 -4.67 12.99 -19.70
CA ARG A 7 -4.85 13.08 -18.24
C ARG A 7 -5.40 11.79 -17.64
N GLN A 8 -6.44 11.22 -18.25
CA GLN A 8 -7.03 9.95 -17.78
C GLN A 8 -6.04 8.78 -17.82
N GLN A 9 -5.19 8.72 -18.86
CA GLN A 9 -4.13 7.72 -18.95
C GLN A 9 -3.08 7.89 -17.85
N LEU A 10 -2.63 9.13 -17.61
CA LEU A 10 -1.68 9.44 -16.54
C LEU A 10 -2.23 9.10 -15.14
N ASP A 11 -3.50 9.43 -14.88
CA ASP A 11 -4.15 9.10 -13.61
C ASP A 11 -4.24 7.58 -13.40
N THR A 12 -4.57 6.83 -14.46
CA THR A 12 -4.65 5.37 -14.42
C THR A 12 -3.29 4.73 -14.15
N GLU A 13 -2.24 5.19 -14.83
CA GLU A 13 -0.88 4.70 -14.61
C GLU A 13 -0.40 4.99 -13.18
N MET A 14 -0.70 6.19 -12.67
CA MET A 14 -0.35 6.59 -11.31
C MET A 14 -1.06 5.72 -10.25
N ILE A 15 -2.33 5.42 -10.47
CA ILE A 15 -3.10 4.51 -9.60
C ILE A 15 -2.44 3.12 -9.59
N MET A 16 -2.11 2.56 -10.75
CA MET A 16 -1.43 1.26 -10.84
C MET A 16 -0.07 1.25 -10.13
N MET A 17 0.73 2.31 -10.29
CA MET A 17 2.03 2.44 -9.61
C MET A 17 1.87 2.47 -8.08
N ASN A 18 0.88 3.20 -7.57
CA ASN A 18 0.61 3.25 -6.13
C ASN A 18 0.18 1.90 -5.56
N PHE A 19 -0.68 1.17 -6.26
CA PHE A 19 -1.06 -0.19 -5.85
C PHE A 19 0.12 -1.16 -5.87
N ASN A 20 0.95 -1.11 -6.90
CA ASN A 20 2.16 -1.94 -6.98
C ASN A 20 3.10 -1.64 -5.81
N ARG A 21 3.32 -0.35 -5.50
CA ARG A 21 4.18 0.06 -4.39
C ARG A 21 3.65 -0.40 -3.04
N LEU A 22 2.35 -0.31 -2.83
CA LEU A 22 1.71 -0.75 -1.60
C LEU A 22 1.83 -2.27 -1.40
N TYR A 23 1.64 -3.03 -2.47
CA TYR A 23 1.83 -4.49 -2.48
C TYR A 23 3.27 -4.89 -2.15
N GLU A 24 4.27 -4.21 -2.72
CA GLU A 24 5.69 -4.43 -2.41
C GLU A 24 6.01 -4.18 -0.94
N LEU A 25 5.57 -3.04 -0.39
CA LEU A 25 5.78 -2.69 1.01
C LEU A 25 5.12 -3.70 1.95
N GLY A 26 3.90 -4.14 1.62
CA GLY A 26 3.21 -5.16 2.40
C GLY A 26 3.98 -6.48 2.42
N ASN A 27 4.49 -6.93 1.27
CA ASN A 27 5.29 -8.15 1.19
C ASN A 27 6.62 -8.03 1.93
N GLN A 28 7.29 -6.88 1.84
CA GLN A 28 8.51 -6.63 2.60
C GLN A 28 8.24 -6.67 4.11
N ALA A 29 7.15 -6.07 4.57
CA ALA A 29 6.77 -6.11 5.99
C ALA A 29 6.44 -7.54 6.48
N ILE A 30 5.85 -8.39 5.62
CA ILE A 30 5.66 -9.83 5.92
C ILE A 30 7.02 -10.55 6.02
N GLN A 31 7.92 -10.32 5.06
CA GLN A 31 9.24 -10.95 5.04
C GLN A 31 10.09 -10.60 6.27
N LEU A 32 9.94 -9.37 6.78
CA LEU A 32 10.57 -8.90 8.02
C LEU A 32 9.85 -9.37 9.29
N GLY A 33 8.72 -10.07 9.19
CA GLY A 33 7.93 -10.53 10.33
C GLY A 33 7.22 -9.40 11.10
N LEU A 34 7.06 -8.22 10.49
CA LEU A 34 6.47 -7.03 11.13
C LEU A 34 4.94 -7.06 11.10
N ILE A 35 4.36 -7.76 10.12
CA ILE A 35 2.92 -8.00 9.95
C ILE A 35 2.69 -9.46 9.55
N ALA A 36 1.52 -9.99 9.84
CA ALA A 36 1.11 -11.35 9.47
C ALA A 36 0.50 -11.43 8.05
N GLY A 37 -0.02 -10.31 7.53
CA GLY A 37 -0.69 -10.29 6.23
C GLY A 37 -1.21 -8.91 5.86
N HIS A 38 -1.58 -8.74 4.60
CA HIS A 38 -2.20 -7.52 4.09
C HIS A 38 -3.13 -7.81 2.90
N GLY A 39 -4.05 -6.89 2.60
CA GLY A 39 -4.96 -7.03 1.47
C GLY A 39 -5.78 -5.77 1.21
N PHE A 40 -6.37 -5.68 0.03
CA PHE A 40 -7.28 -4.59 -0.35
C PHE A 40 -8.71 -5.12 -0.48
N GLN A 41 -9.62 -4.61 0.35
CA GLN A 41 -11.02 -5.01 0.36
C GLN A 41 -11.93 -3.78 0.57
N GLY A 42 -12.96 -3.64 -0.28
CA GLY A 42 -14.00 -2.62 -0.10
C GLY A 42 -13.52 -1.18 -0.18
N GLY A 43 -12.44 -0.90 -0.93
CA GLY A 43 -11.85 0.44 -1.02
C GLY A 43 -10.82 0.76 0.07
N MET A 44 -10.64 -0.15 1.03
CA MET A 44 -9.73 0.01 2.15
C MET A 44 -8.61 -1.03 2.09
N TYR A 45 -7.48 -0.68 2.66
CA TYR A 45 -6.37 -1.59 2.84
C TYR A 45 -6.35 -2.11 4.28
N GLU A 46 -6.21 -3.42 4.41
CA GLU A 46 -6.17 -4.14 5.67
C GLU A 46 -4.74 -4.64 5.93
N ILE A 47 -4.27 -4.44 7.16
CA ILE A 47 -2.96 -4.89 7.64
C ILE A 47 -3.18 -5.70 8.91
N LEU A 48 -2.77 -6.97 8.90
CA LEU A 48 -2.85 -7.84 10.07
C LEU A 48 -1.57 -7.73 10.89
N LYS A 49 -1.63 -7.11 12.06
CA LYS A 49 -0.47 -6.91 12.94
C LYS A 49 -0.83 -7.29 14.37
N ASN A 50 0.00 -8.11 15.01
CA ASN A 50 -0.19 -8.52 16.42
C ASN A 50 -1.59 -9.10 16.74
N GLY A 51 -2.22 -9.77 15.78
CA GLY A 51 -3.57 -10.34 15.94
C GLY A 51 -4.72 -9.35 15.71
N GLU A 52 -4.42 -8.09 15.38
CA GLU A 52 -5.40 -7.06 15.06
C GLU A 52 -5.40 -6.72 13.56
N ALA A 53 -6.57 -6.38 13.03
CA ALA A 53 -6.72 -5.88 11.67
C ALA A 53 -6.81 -4.35 11.69
N LEU A 54 -5.80 -3.69 11.12
CA LEU A 54 -5.79 -2.25 10.91
C LEU A 54 -6.33 -1.96 9.51
N THR A 55 -7.44 -1.21 9.44
CA THR A 55 -8.07 -0.84 8.17
C THR A 55 -7.86 0.66 7.92
N MET A 56 -7.30 1.02 6.76
CA MET A 56 -6.98 2.41 6.41
C MET A 56 -7.00 2.64 4.90
N SER A 57 -6.93 3.90 4.44
CA SER A 57 -6.84 4.18 3.00
C SER A 57 -5.51 3.67 2.42
N PRO A 58 -5.43 3.38 1.12
CA PRO A 58 -4.19 2.97 0.46
C PRO A 58 -3.02 3.92 0.73
N GLU A 59 -3.24 5.24 0.70
CA GLU A 59 -2.16 6.23 0.96
C GLU A 59 -1.67 6.17 2.41
N THR A 60 -2.60 5.98 3.34
CA THR A 60 -2.29 5.83 4.76
C THR A 60 -1.52 4.53 5.01
N ALA A 61 -1.95 3.43 4.38
CA ALA A 61 -1.28 2.13 4.46
C ALA A 61 0.15 2.18 3.90
N GLN A 62 0.36 2.88 2.78
CA GLN A 62 1.69 3.04 2.20
C GLN A 62 2.63 3.77 3.16
N THR A 63 2.16 4.86 3.76
CA THR A 63 2.92 5.64 4.74
C THR A 63 3.22 4.82 6.00
N TYR A 64 2.22 4.09 6.48
CA TYR A 64 2.33 3.23 7.65
C TYR A 64 3.37 2.11 7.45
N LEU A 65 3.28 1.36 6.35
CA LEU A 65 4.19 0.25 6.05
C LEU A 65 5.62 0.74 5.84
N LYS A 66 5.80 1.86 5.15
CA LYS A 66 7.13 2.46 4.97
C LYS A 66 7.77 2.80 6.33
N LYS A 67 7.04 3.50 7.20
CA LYS A 67 7.52 3.86 8.54
C LYS A 67 7.83 2.63 9.38
N LEU A 68 6.97 1.61 9.31
CA LEU A 68 7.14 0.36 10.04
C LEU A 68 8.42 -0.38 9.64
N ILE A 69 8.75 -0.39 8.34
CA ILE A 69 9.98 -0.99 7.82
C ILE A 69 11.20 -0.17 8.23
N GLU A 70 11.15 1.15 8.08
CA GLU A 70 12.24 2.06 8.48
C GLU A 70 12.57 1.94 9.98
N GLU A 71 11.55 1.78 10.83
CA GLU A 71 11.73 1.57 12.28
C GLU A 71 12.37 0.20 12.63
N ALA A 72 12.26 -0.79 11.75
CA ALA A 72 12.83 -2.12 11.97
C ALA A 72 14.28 -2.26 11.50
N GLU A 73 14.70 -1.39 10.59
CA GLU A 73 16.07 -1.34 10.04
C GLU A 73 17.00 -0.40 10.83
N ALA A 74 16.47 0.39 11.75
CA ALA A 74 17.18 1.33 12.62
C ALA A 74 17.75 0.68 13.88
#